data_AF-A0A1G9BT05-F1
#
_entry.id   AF-A0A1G9BT05-F1
#
_cell.length_a   1.000
_cell.length_b   1.000
_cell.length_c   1.000
_cell.angle_alpha   90.00
_cell.angle_beta   90.00
_cell.angle_gamma   90.00
#
_symmetry.space_group_name_H-M   'P 1'
#
loop_
_entity.id
_entity.type
_entity.pdbx_description
1 polymer ?
#
loop_
_entity_poly.entity_id
_entity_poly.type
_entity_poly.pdbx_seq_one_letter_code
_entity_poly.pdbx_strand_id
1 'polypeptide(L)'
;MAAKGDMFYAWAADAVCQERGECGGAITALLTHALKSGMVDAVLAVKKGQDIYDAVPTLITDPAEIAETAGSLHCGTLLLSKLVKKYLDGAENMKIAVTVKGCDAMGLYELAKRNQVNLDNILMIGVNCGGSVSPVAARKMIAEKFGVNPDDVVKEEIDKGQFIIVTKDGQHKGISIDELEEEGFGRRSNCRRCKMKIPRQADLACGNWGVIGDKAGKATFVEVCSEKGANLLDAAVKAGAVKTEAPNPKGIEIRGK
;
A
#
# COMPACT_ATOMS: atom_id res chain seq x y z
N MET A 1 18.39 -13.23 -10.40
CA MET A 1 17.69 -12.05 -10.94
C MET A 1 16.23 -12.42 -10.97
N ALA A 2 15.40 -11.60 -10.38
CA ALA A 2 13.95 -11.72 -10.41
C ALA A 2 13.46 -11.54 -11.85
N ALA A 3 12.37 -12.22 -12.19
CA ALA A 3 11.70 -12.13 -13.47
C ALA A 3 10.19 -11.94 -13.25
N LYS A 4 9.51 -11.45 -14.29
CA LYS A 4 8.04 -11.36 -14.28
C LYS A 4 7.44 -12.74 -14.01
N GLY A 5 6.55 -12.80 -13.01
CA GLY A 5 5.93 -14.03 -12.53
C GLY A 5 6.53 -14.55 -11.23
N ASP A 6 7.73 -14.10 -10.85
CA ASP A 6 8.33 -14.49 -9.59
C ASP A 6 7.57 -13.93 -8.39
N MET A 7 7.58 -14.68 -7.30
CA MET A 7 6.90 -14.35 -6.05
C MET A 7 7.86 -14.51 -4.88
N PHE A 8 7.81 -13.56 -3.94
CA PHE A 8 8.70 -13.52 -2.78
C PHE A 8 7.95 -13.13 -1.51
N TYR A 9 8.40 -13.63 -0.37
CA TYR A 9 8.26 -12.91 0.89
C TYR A 9 9.43 -11.96 1.02
N ALA A 10 9.17 -10.68 1.24
CA ALA A 10 10.18 -9.63 1.31
C ALA A 10 10.04 -8.77 2.57
N TRP A 11 11.15 -8.31 3.13
CA TRP A 11 11.17 -7.37 4.24
C TRP A 11 12.39 -6.43 4.14
N ALA A 12 12.27 -5.24 4.72
CA ALA A 12 13.36 -4.29 4.80
C ALA A 12 14.52 -4.88 5.61
N ALA A 13 15.75 -4.57 5.23
CA ALA A 13 16.92 -4.85 6.07
C ALA A 13 17.05 -3.85 7.23
N ASP A 14 16.55 -2.63 7.03
CA ASP A 14 16.56 -1.54 7.99
C ASP A 14 15.47 -1.68 9.06
N ALA A 15 15.84 -1.50 10.33
CA ALA A 15 14.93 -1.69 11.46
C ALA A 15 13.84 -0.61 11.53
N VAL A 16 14.13 0.64 11.14
CA VAL A 16 13.15 1.73 11.14
C VAL A 16 12.03 1.44 10.14
N CYS A 17 12.39 0.91 8.96
CA CYS A 17 11.42 0.47 7.96
C CYS A 17 10.57 -0.71 8.47
N GLN A 18 11.15 -1.65 9.21
CA GLN A 18 10.42 -2.78 9.80
C GLN A 18 9.43 -2.32 10.88
N GLU A 19 9.84 -1.40 11.75
CA GLU A 19 9.00 -0.90 12.85
C GLU A 19 7.82 -0.05 12.34
N ARG A 20 8.07 0.82 11.36
CA ARG A 20 7.04 1.74 10.84
C ARG A 20 6.18 1.13 9.74
N GLY A 21 6.64 0.06 9.10
CA GLY A 21 5.91 -0.62 8.03
C GLY A 21 4.61 -1.24 8.52
N GLU A 22 3.62 -1.35 7.63
CA GLU A 22 2.41 -2.13 7.95
C GLU A 22 2.73 -3.60 8.22
N CYS A 23 3.74 -4.11 7.52
CA CYS A 23 4.27 -5.46 7.67
C CYS A 23 5.80 -5.36 7.77
N GLY A 24 6.54 -6.20 7.04
CA GLY A 24 8.01 -6.17 7.02
C GLY A 24 8.68 -4.93 6.42
N GLY A 25 7.98 -3.82 6.16
CA GLY A 25 8.60 -2.58 5.64
C GLY A 25 9.14 -2.63 4.21
N ALA A 26 8.89 -3.69 3.45
CA ALA A 26 9.50 -3.91 2.13
C ALA A 26 9.20 -2.78 1.14
N ILE A 27 7.96 -2.29 1.10
CA ILE A 27 7.57 -1.19 0.19
C ILE A 27 8.35 0.09 0.51
N THR A 28 8.44 0.45 1.79
CA THR A 28 9.22 1.62 2.25
C THR A 28 10.68 1.50 1.84
N ALA A 29 11.29 0.31 2.02
CA ALA A 29 12.67 0.08 1.61
C ALA A 29 12.86 0.14 0.08
N LEU A 30 11.93 -0.43 -0.70
CA LEU A 30 11.95 -0.36 -2.17
C LEU A 30 11.85 1.08 -2.67
N LEU A 31 10.90 1.87 -2.16
CA LEU A 31 10.74 3.29 -2.52
C LEU A 31 11.98 4.11 -2.13
N THR A 32 12.51 3.87 -0.93
CA THR A 32 13.74 4.51 -0.46
C THR A 32 14.91 4.20 -1.38
N HIS A 33 15.06 2.94 -1.79
CA HIS A 33 16.11 2.53 -2.72
C HIS A 33 15.92 3.13 -4.12
N ALA A 34 14.69 3.13 -4.65
CA ALA A 34 14.37 3.71 -5.95
C ALA A 34 14.77 5.19 -6.03
N LEU A 35 14.49 5.96 -4.97
CA LEU A 35 14.84 7.37 -4.88
C LEU A 35 16.34 7.59 -4.65
N LYS A 36 16.97 6.86 -3.70
CA LYS A 36 18.42 6.97 -3.40
C LYS A 36 19.31 6.63 -4.59
N SER A 37 18.89 5.68 -5.43
CA SER A 37 19.67 5.23 -6.59
C SER A 37 19.43 6.08 -7.85
N GLY A 38 18.51 7.05 -7.82
CA GLY A 38 18.12 7.83 -9.00
C GLY A 38 17.32 7.02 -10.03
N MET A 39 16.74 5.88 -9.63
CA MET A 39 15.84 5.09 -10.48
C MET A 39 14.55 5.86 -10.79
N VAL A 40 14.13 6.68 -9.82
CA VAL A 40 13.06 7.69 -9.94
C VAL A 40 13.56 9.01 -9.36
N ASP A 41 12.99 10.11 -9.83
CA ASP A 41 13.31 11.46 -9.37
C ASP A 41 12.48 11.84 -8.12
N ALA A 42 11.29 11.26 -7.98
CA ALA A 42 10.40 11.51 -6.85
C ALA A 42 9.50 10.29 -6.53
N VAL A 43 8.92 10.30 -5.34
CA VAL A 43 7.94 9.31 -4.88
C VAL A 43 6.64 10.02 -4.54
N LEU A 44 5.54 9.69 -5.23
CA LEU A 44 4.19 10.08 -4.82
C LEU A 44 3.62 9.02 -3.87
N ALA A 45 3.61 9.34 -2.59
CA ALA A 45 3.10 8.48 -1.52
C ALA A 45 2.10 9.27 -0.64
N VAL A 46 1.70 8.69 0.49
CA VAL A 46 0.66 9.26 1.35
C VAL A 46 1.18 9.34 2.78
N LYS A 47 1.17 10.55 3.36
CA LYS A 47 1.46 10.79 4.78
C LYS A 47 0.17 10.80 5.58
N LYS A 48 0.27 10.47 6.87
CA LYS A 48 -0.80 10.74 7.84
C LYS A 48 -1.00 12.25 7.95
N GLY A 49 -2.24 12.70 7.87
CA GLY A 49 -2.63 14.11 8.00
C GLY A 49 -2.78 14.52 9.44
N GLN A 50 -3.91 15.18 9.76
CA GLN A 50 -4.23 15.58 11.13
C GLN A 50 -4.35 14.38 12.08
N ASP A 51 -4.92 13.28 11.61
CA ASP A 51 -5.09 12.04 12.35
C ASP A 51 -4.93 10.83 11.44
N ILE A 52 -5.14 9.63 11.98
CA ILE A 52 -5.11 8.35 11.27
C ILE A 52 -6.17 8.24 10.15
N TYR A 53 -7.24 9.02 10.22
CA TYR A 53 -8.32 8.99 9.24
C TYR A 53 -8.07 9.95 8.06
N ASP A 54 -7.19 10.93 8.25
CA ASP A 54 -6.79 11.92 7.27
C ASP A 54 -5.50 11.48 6.54
N ALA A 55 -5.54 11.56 5.21
CA ALA A 55 -4.49 11.04 4.35
C ALA A 55 -4.08 12.11 3.35
N VAL A 56 -2.80 12.46 3.35
CA VAL A 56 -2.25 13.58 2.59
C VAL A 56 -1.27 13.07 1.53
N PRO A 57 -1.65 13.09 0.25
CA PRO A 57 -0.72 12.81 -0.85
C PRO A 57 0.45 13.76 -0.80
N THR A 58 1.66 13.21 -0.85
CA THR A 58 2.89 13.98 -0.73
C THR A 58 3.87 13.51 -1.80
N LEU A 59 4.47 14.46 -2.53
CA LEU A 59 5.56 14.20 -3.45
C LEU A 59 6.87 14.33 -2.66
N ILE A 60 7.64 13.25 -2.60
CA ILE A 60 8.87 13.15 -1.81
C ILE A 60 10.07 13.08 -2.75
N THR A 61 11.04 13.95 -2.51
CA THR A 61 12.33 13.99 -3.23
C THR A 61 13.53 13.74 -2.31
N ASP A 62 13.34 13.76 -0.98
CA ASP A 62 14.35 13.33 -0.02
C ASP A 62 14.06 11.89 0.46
N PRO A 63 14.94 10.91 0.20
CA PRO A 63 14.80 9.56 0.72
C PRO A 63 14.59 9.44 2.24
N ALA A 64 15.06 10.39 3.04
CA ALA A 64 14.87 10.37 4.49
C ALA A 64 13.40 10.50 4.89
N GLU A 65 12.58 11.15 4.07
CA GLU A 65 11.14 11.38 4.34
C GLU A 65 10.25 10.17 3.98
N ILE A 66 10.76 9.17 3.25
CA ILE A 66 9.96 8.02 2.80
C ILE A 66 9.42 7.21 3.99
N ALA A 67 10.15 7.17 5.10
CA ALA A 67 9.70 6.47 6.31
C ALA A 67 8.46 7.12 6.96
N GLU A 68 8.09 8.34 6.60
CA GLU A 68 6.89 9.03 7.09
C GLU A 68 5.61 8.61 6.35
N THR A 69 5.74 7.90 5.22
CA THR A 69 4.62 7.37 4.45
C THR A 69 4.38 5.88 4.71
N ALA A 70 5.03 5.33 5.72
CA ALA A 70 4.89 3.93 6.09
C ALA A 70 3.56 3.68 6.83
N GLY A 71 3.04 2.46 6.68
CA GLY A 71 1.75 2.06 7.25
C GLY A 71 0.58 2.27 6.29
N SER A 72 -0.59 1.82 6.70
CA SER A 72 -1.83 1.91 5.92
C SER A 72 -2.74 3.00 6.45
N LEU A 73 -3.46 3.65 5.53
CA LEU A 73 -4.49 4.65 5.81
C LEU A 73 -5.76 4.31 5.03
N HIS A 74 -6.53 3.33 5.51
CA HIS A 74 -7.73 2.81 4.86
C HIS A 74 -8.89 3.80 4.83
N CYS A 75 -8.82 4.89 5.60
CA CYS A 75 -9.82 5.95 5.59
C CYS A 75 -9.55 7.05 4.56
N GLY A 76 -8.34 7.09 3.98
CA GLY A 76 -7.93 8.11 3.03
C GLY A 76 -8.82 8.19 1.79
N THR A 77 -9.35 9.38 1.48
CA THR A 77 -10.20 9.62 0.30
C THR A 77 -9.37 10.05 -0.91
N LEU A 78 -8.59 9.13 -1.47
CA LEU A 78 -7.56 9.47 -2.46
C LEU A 78 -7.71 8.68 -3.76
N LEU A 79 -7.46 9.34 -4.88
CA LEU A 79 -7.24 8.74 -6.20
C LEU A 79 -5.98 9.35 -6.80
N LEU A 80 -4.84 8.67 -6.64
CA LEU A 80 -3.51 9.22 -6.96
C LEU A 80 -3.33 9.43 -8.46
N SER A 81 -3.96 8.61 -9.30
CA SER A 81 -3.94 8.78 -10.76
C SER A 81 -4.44 10.16 -11.21
N LYS A 82 -5.46 10.70 -10.52
CA LYS A 82 -5.95 12.06 -10.76
C LYS A 82 -4.91 13.11 -10.39
N LEU A 83 -4.11 12.88 -9.35
CA LEU A 83 -3.09 13.81 -8.88
C LEU A 83 -1.88 13.82 -9.81
N VAL A 84 -1.46 12.65 -10.29
CA VAL A 84 -0.40 12.52 -11.31
C VAL A 84 -0.75 13.36 -12.54
N LYS A 85 -1.96 13.19 -13.08
CA LYS A 85 -2.42 14.02 -14.20
C LYS A 85 -2.46 15.50 -13.85
N LYS A 86 -3.12 15.87 -12.74
CA LYS A 86 -3.50 17.25 -12.47
C LYS A 86 -2.32 18.13 -12.02
N TYR A 87 -1.37 17.54 -11.28
CA TYR A 87 -0.35 18.29 -10.56
C TYR A 87 1.08 17.88 -10.91
N LEU A 88 1.29 16.70 -11.52
CA LEU A 88 2.62 16.20 -11.89
C LEU A 88 2.78 16.11 -13.42
N ASP A 89 1.97 16.86 -14.17
CA ASP A 89 2.05 16.95 -15.64
C ASP A 89 2.05 15.56 -16.32
N GLY A 90 1.27 14.62 -15.78
CA GLY A 90 1.20 13.26 -16.33
C GLY A 90 2.52 12.48 -16.26
N ALA A 91 3.51 12.91 -15.47
CA ALA A 91 4.86 12.35 -15.43
C ALA A 91 5.64 12.47 -16.76
N GLU A 92 5.37 13.49 -17.58
CA GLU A 92 6.10 13.67 -18.86
C GLU A 92 7.58 14.01 -18.65
N ASN A 93 7.88 14.85 -17.64
CA ASN A 93 9.21 15.42 -17.42
C ASN A 93 9.92 14.88 -16.16
N MET A 94 9.35 13.86 -15.50
CA MET A 94 9.86 13.35 -14.23
C MET A 94 9.51 11.87 -14.07
N LYS A 95 10.50 11.07 -13.68
CA LYS A 95 10.28 9.67 -13.27
C LYS A 95 9.76 9.63 -11.85
N ILE A 96 8.60 9.04 -11.65
CA ILE A 96 7.96 8.98 -10.33
C ILE A 96 7.65 7.52 -9.94
N ALA A 97 7.97 7.16 -8.69
CA ALA A 97 7.39 5.98 -8.09
C ALA A 97 6.06 6.32 -7.43
N VAL A 98 5.06 5.46 -7.59
CA VAL A 98 3.72 5.69 -7.03
C VAL A 98 3.22 4.41 -6.37
N THR A 99 2.78 4.52 -5.11
CA THR A 99 2.08 3.42 -4.44
C THR A 99 0.62 3.39 -4.89
N VAL A 100 0.17 2.33 -5.54
CA VAL A 100 -1.15 2.31 -6.20
C VAL A 100 -2.07 1.23 -5.62
N LYS A 101 -3.32 1.61 -5.32
CA LYS A 101 -4.41 0.62 -5.17
C LYS A 101 -4.91 0.23 -6.56
N GLY A 102 -5.74 -0.81 -6.66
CA GLY A 102 -6.35 -1.23 -7.93
C GLY A 102 -7.04 -0.09 -8.69
N CYS A 103 -7.77 0.80 -7.99
CA CYS A 103 -8.41 1.96 -8.60
C CYS A 103 -7.43 3.03 -9.10
N ASP A 104 -6.29 3.22 -8.41
CA ASP A 104 -5.23 4.13 -8.83
C ASP A 104 -4.59 3.62 -10.13
N ALA A 105 -4.19 2.35 -10.15
CA ALA A 105 -3.58 1.72 -11.31
C ALA A 105 -4.53 1.70 -12.53
N MET A 106 -5.81 1.32 -12.37
CA MET A 106 -6.79 1.41 -13.45
C MET A 106 -6.93 2.84 -13.99
N GLY A 107 -6.93 3.84 -13.10
CA GLY A 107 -6.97 5.25 -13.49
C GLY A 107 -5.75 5.67 -14.29
N LEU A 108 -4.53 5.28 -13.88
CA LEU A 108 -3.29 5.58 -14.61
C LEU A 108 -3.33 4.99 -16.03
N TYR A 109 -3.74 3.72 -16.19
CA TYR A 109 -3.86 3.10 -17.50
C TYR A 109 -4.87 3.81 -18.42
N GLU A 110 -6.04 4.17 -17.90
CA GLU A 110 -7.05 4.89 -18.69
C GLU A 110 -6.60 6.30 -19.07
N LEU A 111 -5.84 6.98 -18.21
CA LEU A 111 -5.25 8.28 -18.53
C LEU A 111 -4.14 8.15 -19.57
N ALA A 112 -3.32 7.10 -19.50
CA ALA A 112 -2.26 6.83 -20.46
C ALA A 112 -2.79 6.55 -21.87
N LYS A 113 -3.87 5.76 -21.99
CA LYS A 113 -4.59 5.55 -23.28
C LYS A 113 -5.08 6.85 -23.93
N ARG A 114 -5.21 7.93 -23.15
CA ARG A 114 -5.65 9.26 -23.59
C ARG A 114 -4.49 10.25 -23.72
N ASN A 115 -3.24 9.78 -23.66
CA ASN A 115 -2.02 10.58 -23.68
C ASN A 115 -2.01 11.68 -22.59
N GLN A 116 -2.54 11.37 -21.41
CA GLN A 116 -2.57 12.29 -20.25
C GLN A 116 -1.60 11.88 -19.15
N VAL A 117 -1.00 10.69 -19.28
CA VAL A 117 -0.02 10.13 -18.36
C VAL A 117 0.99 9.30 -19.17
N ASN A 118 2.28 9.53 -18.94
CA ASN A 118 3.36 8.74 -19.49
C ASN A 118 3.74 7.61 -18.52
N LEU A 119 3.31 6.38 -18.82
CA LEU A 119 3.58 5.22 -17.96
C LEU A 119 5.05 4.76 -17.98
N ASP A 120 5.83 5.14 -18.99
CA ASP A 120 7.25 4.77 -19.05
C ASP A 120 8.04 5.45 -17.92
N ASN A 121 7.60 6.64 -17.51
CA ASN A 121 8.15 7.40 -16.40
C ASN A 121 7.49 7.07 -15.04
N ILE A 122 6.56 6.11 -14.97
CA ILE A 122 5.92 5.73 -13.70
C ILE A 122 6.35 4.34 -13.28
N LEU A 123 6.90 4.23 -12.06
CA LEU A 123 7.13 2.97 -11.37
C LEU A 123 5.99 2.70 -10.39
N MET A 124 5.14 1.72 -10.67
CA MET A 124 3.96 1.40 -9.86
C MET A 124 4.28 0.30 -8.84
N ILE A 125 4.20 0.63 -7.55
CA ILE A 125 4.17 -0.38 -6.48
C ILE A 125 2.73 -0.56 -6.02
N GLY A 126 2.11 -1.64 -6.46
CA GLY A 126 0.74 -1.99 -6.16
C GLY A 126 0.58 -2.50 -4.73
N VAL A 127 -0.49 -2.10 -4.04
CA VAL A 127 -0.85 -2.62 -2.70
C VAL A 127 -2.18 -3.33 -2.74
N ASN A 128 -2.28 -4.50 -2.09
CA ASN A 128 -3.57 -5.17 -1.96
C ASN A 128 -4.55 -4.35 -1.13
N CYS A 129 -5.80 -4.28 -1.57
CA CYS A 129 -6.80 -3.41 -0.97
C CYS A 129 -8.16 -4.10 -0.88
N GLY A 130 -8.63 -4.33 0.36
CA GLY A 130 -9.97 -4.84 0.64
C GLY A 130 -11.07 -3.81 0.40
N GLY A 131 -10.75 -2.52 0.54
CA GLY A 131 -11.62 -1.37 0.38
C GLY A 131 -11.16 -0.20 1.24
N SER A 132 -11.81 0.95 1.09
CA SER A 132 -11.59 2.12 1.96
C SER A 132 -12.86 2.49 2.69
N VAL A 133 -12.71 3.15 3.83
CA VAL A 133 -13.80 3.72 4.65
C VAL A 133 -13.80 5.24 4.47
N SER A 134 -14.92 5.91 4.71
CA SER A 134 -14.95 7.38 4.77
C SER A 134 -14.42 7.85 6.12
N PRO A 135 -13.58 8.90 6.23
CA PRO A 135 -13.07 9.37 7.52
C PRO A 135 -14.20 9.67 8.52
N VAL A 136 -15.24 10.38 8.06
CA VAL A 136 -16.42 10.71 8.88
C VAL A 136 -17.16 9.45 9.32
N ALA A 137 -17.34 8.49 8.39
CA ALA A 137 -18.02 7.24 8.71
C ALA A 137 -17.19 6.36 9.65
N ALA A 138 -15.87 6.34 9.51
CA ALA A 138 -14.94 5.60 10.36
C ALA A 138 -14.98 6.15 11.79
N ARG A 139 -14.91 7.47 11.97
CA ARG A 139 -15.00 8.10 13.29
C ARG A 139 -16.35 7.79 13.96
N LYS A 140 -17.46 7.88 13.22
CA LYS A 140 -18.79 7.50 13.72
C LYS A 140 -18.85 6.01 14.12
N MET A 141 -18.35 5.13 13.24
CA MET A 141 -18.28 3.69 13.46
C MET A 141 -17.47 3.35 14.72
N ILE A 142 -16.34 4.02 14.95
CA ILE A 142 -15.48 3.77 16.09
C ILE A 142 -16.14 4.18 17.40
N ALA A 143 -16.82 5.34 17.41
CA ALA A 143 -17.59 5.77 18.57
C ALA A 143 -18.76 4.80 18.87
N GLU A 144 -19.55 4.45 17.86
CA GLU A 144 -20.82 3.72 18.06
C GLU A 144 -20.66 2.20 18.16
N LYS A 145 -19.70 1.61 17.43
CA LYS A 145 -19.52 0.15 17.36
C LYS A 145 -18.38 -0.35 18.22
N PHE A 146 -17.30 0.41 18.34
CA PHE A 146 -16.16 0.02 19.17
C PHE A 146 -16.24 0.59 20.59
N GLY A 147 -17.13 1.57 20.82
CA GLY A 147 -17.24 2.28 22.10
C GLY A 147 -15.95 3.02 22.47
N VAL A 148 -15.22 3.51 21.47
CA VAL A 148 -13.90 4.15 21.60
C VAL A 148 -13.99 5.58 21.11
N ASN A 149 -13.33 6.51 21.81
CA ASN A 149 -13.12 7.84 21.28
C ASN A 149 -12.20 7.75 20.04
N PRO A 150 -12.62 8.19 18.84
CA PRO A 150 -11.80 8.09 17.64
C PRO A 150 -10.42 8.75 17.76
N ASP A 151 -10.26 9.76 18.61
CA ASP A 151 -8.97 10.42 18.84
C ASP A 151 -7.97 9.58 19.65
N ASP A 152 -8.42 8.46 20.21
CA ASP A 152 -7.58 7.51 20.94
C ASP A 152 -7.10 6.34 20.05
N VAL A 153 -7.50 6.29 18.78
CA VAL A 153 -7.02 5.29 17.83
C VAL A 153 -5.69 5.71 17.23
N VAL A 154 -4.69 4.83 17.32
CA VAL A 154 -3.32 5.07 16.83
C VAL A 154 -2.97 4.22 15.62
N LYS A 155 -3.65 3.09 15.41
CA LYS A 155 -3.49 2.23 14.23
C LYS A 155 -4.85 1.64 13.83
N GLU A 156 -5.04 1.42 12.54
CA GLU A 156 -6.15 0.67 11.98
C GLU A 156 -5.63 -0.36 10.98
N GLU A 157 -6.28 -1.51 10.92
CA GLU A 157 -5.86 -2.63 10.10
C GLU A 157 -7.08 -3.39 9.57
N ILE A 158 -6.98 -3.87 8.32
CA ILE A 158 -7.94 -4.80 7.74
C ILE A 158 -7.24 -6.15 7.57
N ASP A 159 -7.51 -7.08 8.47
CA ASP A 159 -6.99 -8.44 8.42
C ASP A 159 -8.13 -9.46 8.61
N LYS A 160 -8.05 -10.57 7.86
CA LYS A 160 -8.98 -11.72 7.96
C LYS A 160 -10.47 -11.35 8.00
N GLY A 161 -10.87 -10.32 7.26
CA GLY A 161 -12.27 -9.87 7.18
C GLY A 161 -12.74 -9.01 8.35
N GLN A 162 -11.85 -8.63 9.27
CA GLN A 162 -12.14 -7.74 10.39
C GLN A 162 -11.58 -6.34 10.12
N PHE A 163 -12.28 -5.32 10.63
CA PHE A 163 -11.74 -3.98 10.81
C PHE A 163 -11.22 -3.89 12.24
N ILE A 164 -9.92 -3.72 12.38
CA ILE A 164 -9.20 -3.74 13.65
C ILE A 164 -8.72 -2.33 13.96
N ILE A 165 -8.92 -1.88 15.20
CA ILE A 165 -8.34 -0.66 15.74
C ILE A 165 -7.38 -1.00 16.87
N VAL A 166 -6.31 -0.21 16.97
CA VAL A 166 -5.40 -0.21 18.11
C VAL A 166 -5.49 1.16 18.77
N THR A 167 -5.75 1.17 20.07
CA THR A 167 -5.86 2.41 20.87
C THR A 167 -4.55 2.77 21.56
N LYS A 168 -4.44 4.01 22.05
CA LYS A 168 -3.22 4.53 22.75
C LYS A 168 -2.79 3.68 23.94
N ASP A 169 -3.73 3.03 24.62
CA ASP A 169 -3.49 2.12 25.74
C ASP A 169 -3.11 0.69 25.30
N GLY A 170 -2.97 0.46 23.99
CA GLY A 170 -2.56 -0.81 23.41
C GLY A 170 -3.69 -1.84 23.27
N GLN A 171 -4.95 -1.48 23.48
CA GLN A 171 -6.05 -2.43 23.24
C GLN A 171 -6.25 -2.66 21.74
N HIS A 172 -6.46 -3.93 21.38
CA HIS A 172 -6.86 -4.34 20.04
C HIS A 172 -8.34 -4.69 20.06
N LYS A 173 -9.13 -4.04 19.20
CA LYS A 173 -10.56 -4.35 19.02
C LYS A 173 -10.83 -4.60 17.54
N GLY A 174 -11.48 -5.71 17.22
CA GLY A 174 -11.85 -6.08 15.86
C GLY A 174 -13.33 -6.39 15.74
N ILE A 175 -13.97 -5.89 14.69
CA ILE A 175 -15.36 -6.21 14.32
C ILE A 175 -15.37 -6.71 12.88
N SER A 176 -16.24 -7.66 12.55
CA SER A 176 -16.39 -8.15 11.18
C SER A 176 -16.76 -7.00 10.23
N ILE A 177 -16.09 -6.93 9.08
CA ILE A 177 -16.42 -5.94 8.04
C ILE A 177 -17.83 -6.16 7.51
N ASP A 178 -18.27 -7.41 7.39
CA ASP A 178 -19.60 -7.71 6.86
C ASP A 178 -20.69 -7.26 7.86
N GLU A 179 -20.50 -7.48 9.16
CA GLU A 179 -21.40 -6.95 10.21
C GLU A 179 -21.45 -5.42 10.17
N LEU A 180 -20.29 -4.76 10.09
CA LEU A 180 -20.23 -3.30 9.96
C LEU A 180 -20.98 -2.81 8.72
N GLU A 181 -20.88 -3.53 7.59
CA GLU A 181 -21.53 -3.16 6.35
C GLU A 181 -23.04 -3.36 6.34
N GLU A 182 -23.54 -4.41 6.98
CA GLU A 182 -24.97 -4.67 7.20
C GLU A 182 -25.59 -3.57 8.06
N GLU A 183 -24.86 -3.07 9.04
CA GLU A 183 -25.29 -1.98 9.92
C GLU A 183 -25.09 -0.57 9.32
N GLY A 184 -24.72 -0.48 8.04
CA GLY A 184 -24.59 0.78 7.31
C GLY A 184 -23.23 1.49 7.47
N PHE A 185 -22.25 0.84 8.10
CA PHE A 185 -20.86 1.29 8.21
C PHE A 185 -19.96 0.56 7.19
N GLY A 186 -18.65 0.51 7.47
CA GLY A 186 -17.68 -0.25 6.70
C GLY A 186 -17.26 0.39 5.38
N ARG A 187 -16.92 -0.43 4.39
CA ARG A 187 -16.27 0.05 3.16
C ARG A 187 -17.25 0.85 2.30
N ARG A 188 -16.71 1.77 1.50
CA ARG A 188 -17.49 2.54 0.52
C ARG A 188 -18.17 1.61 -0.48
N SER A 189 -19.36 1.99 -0.95
CA SER A 189 -20.15 1.23 -1.93
C SER A 189 -19.37 0.85 -3.19
N ASN A 190 -18.55 1.76 -3.72
CA ASN A 190 -17.68 1.48 -4.87
C ASN A 190 -16.59 0.44 -4.57
N CYS A 191 -16.09 0.39 -3.33
CA CYS A 191 -15.07 -0.57 -2.92
C CYS A 191 -15.62 -2.00 -2.78
N ARG A 192 -16.87 -2.14 -2.33
CA ARG A 192 -17.55 -3.43 -2.15
C ARG A 192 -17.69 -4.20 -3.48
N ARG A 193 -17.83 -3.47 -4.60
CA ARG A 193 -17.92 -4.08 -5.95
C ARG A 193 -16.60 -4.18 -6.72
N CYS A 194 -15.49 -3.72 -6.13
CA CYS A 194 -14.19 -3.76 -6.79
C CYS A 194 -13.72 -5.21 -6.95
N LYS A 195 -13.39 -5.62 -8.18
CA LYS A 195 -12.84 -6.96 -8.47
C LYS A 195 -11.31 -7.01 -8.48
N MET A 196 -10.65 -5.85 -8.36
CA MET A 196 -9.21 -5.70 -8.48
C MET A 196 -8.59 -5.42 -7.11
N LYS A 197 -8.54 -6.47 -6.29
CA LYS A 197 -8.03 -6.40 -4.92
C LYS A 197 -6.52 -6.48 -4.86
N ILE A 198 -5.91 -7.23 -5.78
CA ILE A 198 -4.47 -7.34 -5.96
C ILE A 198 -4.12 -6.70 -7.31
N PRO A 199 -3.46 -5.53 -7.33
CA PRO A 199 -3.18 -4.80 -8.56
C PRO A 199 -1.99 -5.41 -9.34
N ARG A 200 -2.18 -6.59 -9.96
CA ARG A 200 -1.16 -7.28 -10.79
C ARG A 200 -0.79 -6.56 -12.09
N GLN A 201 -1.48 -5.46 -12.39
CA GLN A 201 -1.11 -4.54 -13.47
C GLN A 201 -0.10 -3.46 -13.02
N ALA A 202 0.28 -3.41 -11.74
CA ALA A 202 1.42 -2.60 -11.30
C ALA A 202 2.75 -3.26 -11.74
N ASP A 203 3.88 -2.64 -11.43
CA ASP A 203 5.20 -3.24 -11.69
C ASP A 203 5.56 -4.30 -10.63
N LEU A 204 5.17 -4.03 -9.38
CA LEU A 204 5.17 -4.98 -8.26
C LEU A 204 3.78 -5.01 -7.64
N ALA A 205 3.24 -6.20 -7.32
CA ALA A 205 2.00 -6.32 -6.54
C ALA A 205 2.32 -6.82 -5.13
N CYS A 206 2.14 -5.94 -4.14
CA CYS A 206 2.58 -6.12 -2.77
C CYS A 206 1.40 -6.24 -1.79
N GLY A 207 1.67 -6.79 -0.61
CA GLY A 207 0.82 -6.67 0.58
C GLY A 207 0.93 -7.86 1.52
N ASN A 208 0.03 -7.94 2.51
CA ASN A 208 0.04 -8.96 3.55
C ASN A 208 -0.68 -10.26 3.18
N TRP A 209 -1.59 -10.24 2.20
CA TRP A 209 -2.37 -11.43 1.89
C TRP A 209 -1.48 -12.56 1.36
N GLY A 210 -1.62 -13.75 1.95
CA GLY A 210 -0.78 -14.89 1.63
C GLY A 210 0.56 -14.94 2.36
N VAL A 211 0.90 -13.96 3.22
CA VAL A 211 2.03 -14.07 4.15
C VAL A 211 1.57 -14.81 5.40
N ILE A 212 2.08 -16.02 5.61
CA ILE A 212 1.67 -16.90 6.71
C ILE A 212 2.87 -17.46 7.46
N GLY A 213 2.62 -18.10 8.61
CA GLY A 213 3.67 -18.72 9.42
C GLY A 213 4.47 -17.69 10.23
N ASP A 214 5.76 -17.94 10.37
CA ASP A 214 6.71 -17.12 11.13
C ASP A 214 6.90 -15.71 10.56
N LYS A 215 6.59 -15.53 9.26
CA LYS A 215 6.64 -14.25 8.55
C LYS A 215 5.35 -13.43 8.61
N ALA A 216 4.26 -13.97 9.16
CA ALA A 216 3.01 -13.22 9.28
C ALA A 216 3.25 -11.90 10.04
N GLY A 217 2.83 -10.77 9.44
CA GLY A 217 3.09 -9.41 9.95
C GLY A 217 4.54 -8.93 9.82
N LYS A 218 5.50 -9.78 9.46
CA LYS A 218 6.94 -9.47 9.40
C LYS A 218 7.50 -9.43 7.99
N ALA A 219 6.73 -9.85 7.00
CA ALA A 219 7.09 -9.79 5.59
C ALA A 219 5.93 -9.24 4.75
N THR A 220 6.25 -8.85 3.53
CA THR A 220 5.34 -8.45 2.47
C THR A 220 5.37 -9.51 1.38
N PHE A 221 4.22 -9.99 0.93
CA PHE A 221 4.12 -10.77 -0.29
C PHE A 221 4.39 -9.85 -1.47
N VAL A 222 5.36 -10.18 -2.32
CA VAL A 222 5.71 -9.40 -3.52
C VAL A 222 5.58 -10.30 -4.74
N GLU A 223 4.72 -9.94 -5.68
CA GLU A 223 4.66 -10.52 -7.02
C GLU A 223 5.33 -9.56 -8.01
N VAL A 224 6.24 -10.08 -8.83
CA VAL A 224 6.93 -9.31 -9.87
C VAL A 224 6.08 -9.32 -11.14
N CYS A 225 5.57 -8.17 -11.55
CA CYS A 225 4.57 -8.07 -12.62
C CYS A 225 5.12 -7.44 -13.92
N SER A 226 6.29 -6.80 -13.87
CA SER A 226 6.98 -6.21 -15.02
C SER A 226 8.51 -6.27 -14.90
N GLU A 227 9.22 -5.94 -15.98
CA GLU A 227 10.67 -5.76 -15.97
C GLU A 227 11.12 -4.59 -15.07
N LYS A 228 10.35 -3.48 -15.03
CA LYS A 228 10.63 -2.37 -14.11
C LYS A 228 10.59 -2.83 -12.66
N GLY A 229 9.60 -3.65 -12.31
CA GLY A 229 9.47 -4.24 -10.97
C GLY A 229 10.62 -5.20 -10.64
N ALA A 230 10.98 -6.07 -11.60
CA ALA A 230 12.11 -6.99 -11.46
C ALA A 230 13.42 -6.23 -11.18
N ASN A 231 13.70 -5.21 -11.99
CA ASN A 231 14.90 -4.38 -11.86
C ASN A 231 14.97 -3.67 -10.51
N LEU A 232 13.85 -3.11 -10.03
CA LEU A 232 13.79 -2.47 -8.73
C LEU A 232 14.08 -3.47 -7.59
N LEU A 233 13.42 -4.63 -7.61
CA LEU A 233 13.58 -5.64 -6.56
C LEU A 233 15.01 -6.18 -6.53
N ASP A 234 15.57 -6.53 -7.68
CA ASP A 234 16.94 -7.04 -7.78
C ASP A 234 17.97 -6.02 -7.32
N ALA A 235 17.83 -4.75 -7.74
CA ALA A 235 18.72 -3.68 -7.31
C ALA A 235 18.66 -3.47 -5.79
N ALA A 236 17.45 -3.48 -5.21
CA ALA A 236 17.27 -3.33 -3.77
C ALA A 236 17.83 -4.52 -2.96
N VAL A 237 17.66 -5.75 -3.45
CA VAL A 237 18.24 -6.95 -2.83
C VAL A 237 19.76 -6.93 -2.93
N LYS A 238 20.32 -6.61 -4.11
CA LYS A 238 21.77 -6.50 -4.32
C LYS A 238 22.41 -5.42 -3.46
N ALA A 239 21.70 -4.31 -3.23
CA ALA A 239 22.14 -3.25 -2.34
C ALA A 239 21.94 -3.57 -0.84
N GLY A 240 21.37 -4.74 -0.51
CA GLY A 240 21.07 -5.14 0.87
C GLY A 240 19.96 -4.33 1.53
N ALA A 241 19.17 -3.56 0.78
CA ALA A 241 18.06 -2.77 1.30
C ALA A 241 16.83 -3.64 1.63
N VAL A 242 16.65 -4.73 0.88
CA VAL A 242 15.54 -5.68 1.02
C VAL A 242 16.10 -7.10 1.13
N LYS A 243 15.52 -7.89 2.02
CA LYS A 243 15.75 -9.33 2.12
C LYS A 243 14.54 -10.06 1.56
N THR A 244 14.79 -11.19 0.92
CA THR A 244 13.73 -12.01 0.29
C THR A 244 13.92 -13.49 0.59
N GLU A 245 12.82 -14.23 0.60
CA GLU A 245 12.80 -15.69 0.56
C GLU A 245 11.62 -16.19 -0.28
N ALA A 246 11.63 -17.48 -0.60
CA ALA A 246 10.52 -18.12 -1.30
C ALA A 246 9.24 -18.09 -0.42
N PRO A 247 8.07 -17.73 -0.99
CA PRO A 247 6.81 -17.77 -0.25
C PRO A 247 6.45 -19.19 0.20
N ASN A 248 5.69 -19.29 1.29
CA ASN A 248 5.06 -20.55 1.66
C ASN A 248 4.10 -21.01 0.54
N PRO A 249 4.14 -22.28 0.08
CA PRO A 249 3.25 -22.77 -0.97
C PRO A 249 1.76 -22.55 -0.68
N LYS A 250 1.31 -22.75 0.57
CA LYS A 250 -0.07 -22.45 0.99
C LYS A 250 -0.37 -20.95 0.95
N GLY A 251 0.65 -20.12 1.20
CA GLY A 251 0.57 -18.68 1.05
C GLY A 251 0.31 -18.24 -0.39
N ILE A 252 0.95 -18.91 -1.36
CA ILE A 252 0.71 -18.71 -2.80
C ILE A 252 -0.74 -19.07 -3.16
N GLU A 253 -1.25 -20.20 -2.67
CA GLU A 253 -2.66 -20.59 -2.88
C GLU A 253 -3.65 -19.57 -2.31
N ILE A 254 -3.37 -19.03 -1.12
CA ILE A 254 -4.19 -17.96 -0.51
C ILE A 254 -4.13 -16.69 -1.35
N ARG A 255 -2.94 -16.30 -1.81
CA ARG A 255 -2.71 -15.10 -2.63
C ARG A 255 -3.38 -15.16 -4.01
N GLY A 256 -3.56 -16.37 -4.54
CA GLY A 256 -4.20 -16.62 -5.83
C GLY A 256 -5.73 -16.48 -5.82
N LYS A 257 -6.36 -16.52 -4.65
CA LYS A 257 -7.80 -16.35 -4.46
C LYS A 257 -8.21 -14.88 -4.41
#